data_AF-A0A170YLC5-F1
#
_entry.id   AF-A0A170YLC5-F1
#
_cell.length_a   1.000
_cell.length_b   1.000
_cell.length_c   1.000
_cell.angle_alpha   90.00
_cell.angle_beta   90.00
_cell.angle_gamma   90.00
#
_symmetry.space_group_name_H-M   'P 1'
#
loop_
_entity.id
_entity.type
_entity.pdbx_description
1 polymer ?
#
loop_
_entity_poly.entity_id
_entity_poly.type
_entity_poly.pdbx_seq_one_letter_code
_entity_poly.pdbx_strand_id
1 'polypeptide(L)'
;MIIALTFLGILTVAFAESPPREVCLNNLEGKQNFEPQKYFKGNWYLSNIQHASTPSVVCRTSKLELLEDGSVQKKSYGYTEVGGVTEFFQVNCTGTLNTEKAKVSFQCQHLENSEVKHFSMEGTVLETDYDNFSVYYVCPKEIKFAENYLVASRQKDVEPTDPRIAETLKKLGYSLDTFVARKNVVCKDHPDFN
;
A
#
# COMPACT_ATOMS: atom_id res chain seq x y z
N MET A 1 46.37 -4.30 44.86
CA MET A 1 45.61 -3.04 44.76
C MET A 1 44.81 -3.10 43.47
N ILE A 2 43.48 -3.10 43.56
CA ILE A 2 42.57 -3.43 42.45
C ILE A 2 42.35 -2.16 41.60
N ILE A 3 42.63 -2.23 40.30
CA ILE A 3 42.31 -1.15 39.35
C ILE A 3 40.89 -1.42 38.84
N ALA A 4 39.92 -0.64 39.31
CA ALA A 4 38.56 -0.68 38.81
C ALA A 4 38.47 0.16 37.52
N LEU A 5 38.35 -0.51 36.37
CA LEU A 5 38.05 0.13 35.08
C LEU A 5 36.54 0.23 34.91
N THR A 6 35.97 1.38 35.26
CA THR A 6 34.58 1.71 34.98
C THR A 6 34.44 2.16 33.54
N PHE A 7 33.96 1.29 32.65
CA PHE A 7 33.50 1.67 31.33
C PHE A 7 32.13 2.36 31.47
N LEU A 8 32.11 3.70 31.47
CA LEU A 8 30.89 4.44 31.22
C LEU A 8 30.56 4.34 29.73
N GLY A 9 29.78 3.33 29.37
CA GLY A 9 29.13 3.25 28.06
C GLY A 9 28.07 4.33 27.96
N ILE A 10 28.35 5.38 27.18
CA ILE A 10 27.34 6.37 26.81
C ILE A 10 26.38 5.64 25.85
N LEU A 11 25.20 5.28 26.34
CA LEU A 11 24.12 4.78 25.49
C LEU A 11 23.63 5.96 24.64
N THR A 12 24.20 6.12 23.45
CA THR A 12 23.63 7.01 22.44
C THR A 12 22.33 6.38 21.96
N VAL A 13 21.21 6.90 22.44
CA VAL A 13 19.88 6.59 21.89
C VAL A 13 19.86 7.18 20.48
N ALA A 14 20.15 6.35 19.48
CA ALA A 14 19.91 6.71 18.10
C ALA A 14 18.40 6.83 17.92
N PHE A 15 17.88 8.05 17.99
CA PHE A 15 16.54 8.34 17.48
C PHE A 15 16.60 8.03 15.98
N ALA A 16 15.93 6.95 15.57
CA ALA A 16 15.71 6.69 14.15
C ALA A 16 14.96 7.90 13.58
N GLU A 17 15.65 8.75 12.83
CA GLU A 17 15.00 9.80 12.07
C GLU A 17 13.96 9.14 11.16
N SER A 18 12.71 9.62 11.23
CA SER A 18 11.69 9.23 10.26
C SER A 18 12.27 9.47 8.86
N PRO A 19 12.21 8.48 7.95
CA PRO A 19 12.78 8.65 6.63
C PRO A 19 12.24 9.94 5.98
N PRO A 20 13.06 10.68 5.21
CA PRO A 20 12.63 11.88 4.53
C PRO A 20 11.36 11.62 3.73
N ARG A 21 10.50 12.64 3.62
CA ARG A 21 9.29 12.60 2.79
C ARG A 21 9.68 12.11 1.39
N GLU A 22 9.34 10.88 1.02
CA GLU A 22 9.54 10.41 -0.35
C GLU A 22 8.68 11.30 -1.25
N VAL A 23 9.34 12.12 -2.05
CA VAL A 23 8.67 12.95 -3.05
C VAL A 23 8.04 12.01 -4.05
N CYS A 24 6.74 12.17 -4.29
CA CYS A 24 6.04 11.34 -5.24
C CYS A 24 6.71 11.34 -6.61
N LEU A 25 6.80 10.15 -7.21
CA LEU A 25 7.36 9.98 -8.53
C LEU A 25 6.32 10.42 -9.56
N ASN A 26 6.65 11.46 -10.32
CA ASN A 26 5.71 12.07 -11.27
C ASN A 26 5.71 11.39 -12.64
N ASN A 27 6.75 10.61 -12.97
CA ASN A 27 6.99 10.08 -14.31
C ASN A 27 7.06 8.53 -14.35
N LEU A 28 6.31 7.85 -13.50
CA LEU A 28 6.19 6.40 -13.59
C LEU A 28 5.38 6.02 -14.84
N GLU A 29 5.95 5.17 -15.68
CA GLU A 29 5.24 4.56 -16.79
C GLU A 29 4.31 3.47 -16.25
N GLY A 30 3.02 3.64 -16.50
CA GLY A 30 2.02 2.63 -16.18
C GLY A 30 2.02 1.47 -17.19
N LYS A 31 1.23 0.44 -16.89
CA LYS A 31 1.06 -0.74 -17.74
C LYS A 31 0.65 -0.34 -19.16
N GLN A 32 1.43 -0.79 -20.13
CA GLN A 32 1.11 -0.61 -21.54
C GLN A 32 -0.11 -1.45 -21.94
N ASN A 33 -0.94 -0.91 -22.84
CA ASN A 33 -2.19 -1.54 -23.28
C ASN A 33 -3.09 -1.95 -22.10
N PHE A 34 -3.18 -1.06 -21.10
CA PHE A 34 -3.96 -1.31 -19.90
C PHE A 34 -5.44 -1.51 -20.24
N GLU A 35 -6.06 -2.53 -19.64
CA GLU A 35 -7.47 -2.88 -19.81
C GLU A 35 -8.25 -2.59 -18.51
N PRO A 36 -8.83 -1.39 -18.35
CA PRO A 36 -9.43 -0.95 -17.09
C PRO A 36 -10.55 -1.85 -16.58
N GLN A 37 -11.38 -2.37 -17.49
CA GLN A 37 -12.52 -3.24 -17.17
C GLN A 37 -12.07 -4.57 -16.53
N LYS A 38 -10.87 -5.07 -16.87
CA LYS A 38 -10.30 -6.27 -16.25
C LYS A 38 -9.70 -5.97 -14.89
N TYR A 39 -9.06 -4.81 -14.75
CA TYR A 39 -8.35 -4.44 -13.52
C TYR A 39 -9.28 -3.98 -12.40
N PHE A 40 -10.16 -3.01 -12.69
CA PHE A 40 -11.05 -2.39 -11.71
C PHE A 40 -12.35 -3.18 -11.52
N LYS A 41 -12.18 -4.45 -11.14
CA LYS A 41 -13.29 -5.37 -10.88
C LYS A 41 -12.97 -6.23 -9.67
N GLY A 42 -13.81 -6.20 -8.64
CA GLY A 42 -13.70 -7.09 -7.50
C GLY A 42 -12.53 -6.76 -6.56
N ASN A 43 -12.00 -7.79 -5.90
CA ASN A 43 -11.11 -7.61 -4.76
C ASN A 43 -9.62 -7.75 -5.14
N TRP A 44 -8.78 -7.04 -4.39
CA TRP A 44 -7.32 -7.12 -4.39
C TRP A 44 -6.83 -7.16 -2.94
N TYR A 45 -6.06 -8.18 -2.60
CA TYR A 45 -5.43 -8.36 -1.29
C TYR A 45 -3.96 -7.98 -1.40
N LEU A 46 -3.47 -7.07 -0.56
CA LEU A 46 -2.05 -6.80 -0.50
C LEU A 46 -1.30 -8.07 -0.09
N SER A 47 -0.28 -8.45 -0.86
CA SER A 47 0.67 -9.49 -0.51
C SER A 47 1.96 -8.88 0.04
N ASN A 48 2.44 -7.79 -0.54
CA ASN A 48 3.66 -7.10 -0.10
C ASN A 48 3.54 -5.58 -0.20
N ILE A 49 4.26 -4.89 0.67
CA ILE A 49 4.35 -3.43 0.70
C ILE A 49 5.78 -2.99 1.00
N GLN A 50 6.27 -2.01 0.24
CA GLN A 50 7.65 -1.53 0.35
C GLN A 50 7.97 -1.00 1.76
N HIS A 51 7.11 -0.12 2.27
CA HIS A 51 7.26 0.48 3.59
C HIS A 51 5.93 0.45 4.28
N ALA A 52 5.93 0.02 5.54
CA ALA A 52 4.75 -0.01 6.37
C ALA A 52 5.04 0.71 7.68
N SER A 53 4.18 1.65 8.09
CA SER A 53 4.29 2.30 9.39
C SER A 53 4.09 1.30 10.53
N THR A 54 3.24 0.29 10.31
CA THR A 54 3.08 -0.89 11.16
C THR A 54 2.93 -2.14 10.28
N PRO A 55 3.36 -3.33 10.73
CA PRO A 55 3.23 -4.54 9.93
C PRO A 55 1.80 -4.84 9.47
N SER A 56 0.76 -4.48 10.25
CA SER A 56 -0.65 -4.72 9.90
C SER A 56 -1.13 -3.99 8.64
N VAL A 57 -0.42 -2.97 8.17
CA VAL A 57 -0.75 -2.26 6.93
C VAL A 57 -0.81 -3.20 5.72
N VAL A 58 0.08 -4.20 5.65
CA VAL A 58 0.07 -5.18 4.55
C VAL A 58 -1.20 -6.04 4.53
N CYS A 59 -2.00 -6.01 5.60
CA CYS A 59 -3.27 -6.72 5.67
C CYS A 59 -4.39 -6.05 4.90
N ARG A 60 -4.19 -4.82 4.40
CA ARG A 60 -5.23 -4.08 3.67
C ARG A 60 -5.73 -4.84 2.45
N THR A 61 -7.03 -4.70 2.22
CA THR A 61 -7.73 -5.25 1.07
C THR A 61 -8.50 -4.13 0.39
N SER A 62 -8.59 -4.16 -0.93
CA SER A 62 -9.34 -3.19 -1.71
C SER A 62 -10.37 -3.86 -2.60
N LYS A 63 -11.57 -3.30 -2.65
CA LYS A 63 -12.58 -3.58 -3.67
C LYS A 63 -12.56 -2.44 -4.69
N LEU A 64 -12.40 -2.78 -5.96
CA LEU A 64 -12.35 -1.84 -7.07
C LEU A 64 -13.53 -2.06 -8.02
N GLU A 65 -14.04 -0.96 -8.55
CA GLU A 65 -15.13 -0.96 -9.53
C GLU A 65 -14.93 0.20 -10.51
N LEU A 66 -15.04 -0.09 -11.81
CA LEU A 66 -15.15 0.91 -12.86
C LEU A 66 -16.64 1.16 -13.14
N LEU A 67 -17.10 2.38 -12.93
CA LEU A 67 -18.48 2.78 -13.11
C LEU A 67 -18.79 3.07 -14.58
N GLU A 68 -20.08 3.11 -14.92
CA GLU A 68 -20.56 3.39 -16.29
C GLU A 68 -20.14 4.77 -16.80
N ASP A 69 -19.97 5.74 -15.90
CA ASP A 69 -19.49 7.09 -16.21
C ASP A 69 -17.96 7.17 -16.42
N GLY A 70 -17.26 6.04 -16.32
CA GLY A 70 -15.80 5.94 -16.47
C GLY A 70 -15.00 6.29 -15.22
N SER A 71 -15.64 6.64 -14.11
CA SER A 71 -14.97 6.85 -12.83
C SER A 71 -14.66 5.53 -12.11
N VAL A 72 -13.63 5.54 -11.26
CA VAL A 72 -13.21 4.37 -10.48
C VAL A 72 -13.60 4.55 -9.03
N GLN A 73 -14.36 3.60 -8.49
CA GLN A 73 -14.59 3.48 -7.06
C GLN A 73 -13.58 2.52 -6.43
N LYS A 74 -12.98 2.93 -5.31
CA LYS A 74 -12.07 2.11 -4.49
C LYS A 74 -12.54 2.14 -3.03
N LYS A 75 -12.86 0.99 -2.47
CA LYS A 75 -13.09 0.81 -1.04
C LYS A 75 -11.94 0.00 -0.47
N SER A 76 -11.19 0.58 0.46
CA SER A 76 -10.06 -0.09 1.12
C SER A 76 -10.39 -0.34 2.57
N TYR A 77 -10.08 -1.54 3.04
CA TYR A 77 -10.37 -2.01 4.39
C TYR A 77 -9.06 -2.37 5.07
N GLY A 78 -8.94 -2.05 6.35
CA GLY A 78 -7.77 -2.38 7.15
C GLY A 78 -8.07 -2.26 8.64
N TYR A 79 -7.02 -2.39 9.44
CA TYR A 79 -7.10 -2.20 10.88
C TYR A 79 -5.77 -1.67 11.43
N THR A 80 -5.86 -1.02 12.59
CA THR A 80 -4.72 -0.65 13.43
C THR A 80 -4.89 -1.25 14.82
N GLU A 81 -3.80 -1.36 15.57
CA GLU A 81 -3.83 -1.78 16.98
C GLU A 81 -3.43 -0.58 17.85
N VAL A 82 -4.37 -0.09 18.66
CA VAL A 82 -4.16 1.07 19.54
C VAL A 82 -4.42 0.61 20.98
N GLY A 83 -3.41 0.68 21.84
CA GLY A 83 -3.55 0.28 23.25
C GLY A 83 -3.97 -1.18 23.45
N GLY A 84 -3.66 -2.08 22.49
CA GLY A 84 -4.08 -3.49 22.52
C GLY A 84 -5.51 -3.74 22.01
N VAL A 85 -6.18 -2.71 21.51
CA VAL A 85 -7.50 -2.81 20.88
C VAL A 85 -7.36 -2.71 19.37
N THR A 86 -8.10 -3.56 18.66
CA THR A 86 -8.17 -3.54 17.20
C THR A 86 -9.21 -2.54 16.74
N GLU A 87 -8.79 -1.54 16.00
CA GLU A 87 -9.66 -0.56 15.37
C GLU A 87 -9.68 -0.79 13.86
N PHE A 88 -10.85 -1.17 13.35
CA PHE A 88 -11.07 -1.34 11.92
C PHE A 88 -11.35 0.01 11.26
N PHE A 89 -10.83 0.18 10.04
CA PHE A 89 -11.07 1.38 9.26
C PHE A 89 -11.40 1.05 7.80
N GLN A 90 -12.15 1.96 7.20
CA GLN A 90 -12.50 1.95 5.79
C GLN A 90 -12.13 3.29 5.15
N VAL A 91 -11.51 3.21 3.99
CA VAL A 91 -11.23 4.36 3.11
C VAL A 91 -12.04 4.21 1.84
N ASN A 92 -12.87 5.21 1.53
CA ASN A 92 -13.63 5.27 0.30
C ASN A 92 -13.00 6.29 -0.63
N CYS A 93 -12.73 5.92 -1.87
CA CYS A 93 -12.21 6.83 -2.88
C CYS A 93 -13.04 6.75 -4.16
N THR A 94 -13.19 7.90 -4.81
CA THR A 94 -13.66 8.01 -6.20
C THR A 94 -12.55 8.65 -7.01
N GLY A 95 -12.29 8.18 -8.22
CA GLY A 95 -11.18 8.67 -9.02
C GLY A 95 -11.48 8.79 -10.50
N THR A 96 -10.76 9.71 -11.14
CA THR A 96 -10.76 9.89 -12.59
C THR A 96 -9.63 9.06 -13.20
N LEU A 97 -9.98 8.18 -14.13
CA LEU A 97 -9.04 7.29 -14.80
C LEU A 97 -8.41 7.96 -16.04
N ASN A 98 -7.09 7.90 -16.13
CA ASN A 98 -6.33 8.06 -17.36
C ASN A 98 -5.85 6.67 -17.83
N THR A 99 -6.57 6.11 -18.80
CA THR A 99 -6.31 4.74 -19.31
C THR A 99 -4.95 4.62 -19.97
N GLU A 100 -4.52 5.61 -20.76
CA GLU A 100 -3.23 5.58 -21.48
C GLU A 100 -2.04 5.48 -20.53
N LYS A 101 -2.15 6.08 -19.35
CA LYS A 101 -1.11 6.07 -18.32
C LYS A 101 -1.33 5.01 -17.23
N ALA A 102 -2.40 4.21 -17.35
CA ALA A 102 -2.85 3.28 -16.30
C ALA A 102 -2.92 3.95 -14.91
N LYS A 103 -3.35 5.22 -14.87
CA LYS A 103 -3.26 6.08 -13.69
C LYS A 103 -4.62 6.60 -13.27
N VAL A 104 -4.88 6.68 -11.97
CA VAL A 104 -6.10 7.20 -11.39
C VAL A 104 -5.78 8.30 -10.39
N SER A 105 -6.46 9.44 -10.54
CA SER A 105 -6.43 10.52 -9.56
C SER A 105 -7.63 10.37 -8.63
N PHE A 106 -7.40 9.94 -7.40
CA PHE A 106 -8.43 9.66 -6.39
C PHE A 106 -8.66 10.85 -5.46
N GLN A 107 -9.93 11.05 -5.12
CA GLN A 107 -10.40 11.80 -3.96
C GLN A 107 -10.93 10.79 -2.94
N CYS A 108 -10.33 10.77 -1.76
CA CYS A 108 -10.56 9.77 -0.73
C CYS A 108 -11.12 10.40 0.53
N GLN A 109 -11.91 9.62 1.26
CA GLN A 109 -12.42 9.94 2.57
C GLN A 109 -12.36 8.74 3.52
N HIS A 110 -12.16 9.02 4.80
CA HIS A 110 -12.26 8.04 5.88
C HIS A 110 -12.84 8.68 7.15
N LEU A 111 -13.34 7.86 8.05
CA LEU A 111 -13.83 8.30 9.35
C LEU A 111 -12.68 8.24 10.36
N GLU A 112 -12.45 9.35 11.06
CA GLU A 112 -11.49 9.46 12.15
C GLU A 112 -12.17 10.22 13.29
N ASN A 113 -12.28 9.63 14.49
CA ASN A 113 -12.94 10.24 15.65
C ASN A 113 -14.35 10.81 15.36
N SER A 114 -15.16 10.06 14.60
CA SER A 114 -16.50 10.47 14.14
C SER A 114 -16.52 11.66 13.16
N GLU A 115 -15.37 12.11 12.67
CA GLU A 115 -15.26 13.14 11.65
C GLU A 115 -14.81 12.56 10.31
N VAL A 116 -15.37 13.06 9.21
CA VAL A 116 -14.96 12.65 7.85
C VAL A 116 -13.74 13.44 7.42
N LYS A 117 -12.61 12.76 7.25
CA LYS A 117 -11.36 13.33 6.75
C LYS A 117 -11.19 13.05 5.27
N HIS A 118 -10.66 14.03 4.54
CA HIS A 118 -10.50 13.98 3.09
C HIS A 118 -9.03 14.08 2.70
N PHE A 119 -8.63 13.39 1.65
CA PHE A 119 -7.30 13.48 1.06
C PHE A 119 -7.31 13.04 -0.41
N SER A 120 -6.33 13.50 -1.17
CA SER A 120 -6.09 13.11 -2.56
C SER A 120 -5.00 12.06 -2.64
N MET A 121 -5.11 11.16 -3.60
CA MET A 121 -4.10 10.14 -3.88
C MET A 121 -4.00 9.87 -5.37
N GLU A 122 -2.79 9.76 -5.89
CA GLU A 122 -2.55 9.23 -7.22
C GLU A 122 -2.24 7.74 -7.12
N GLY A 123 -2.84 6.92 -7.99
CA GLY A 123 -2.52 5.49 -8.12
C GLY A 123 -2.10 5.18 -9.55
N THR A 124 -1.02 4.43 -9.75
CA THR A 124 -0.56 3.98 -11.08
C THR A 124 -0.38 2.46 -11.06
N VAL A 125 -1.03 1.76 -12.00
CA VAL A 125 -0.83 0.32 -12.20
C VAL A 125 0.42 0.14 -13.04
N LEU A 126 1.48 -0.45 -12.46
CA LEU A 126 2.78 -0.59 -13.11
C LEU A 126 2.84 -1.87 -13.94
N GLU A 127 2.34 -2.97 -13.38
CA GLU A 127 2.24 -4.26 -14.06
C GLU A 127 1.12 -5.10 -13.44
N THR A 128 0.44 -5.89 -14.24
CA THR A 128 -0.61 -6.82 -13.79
C THR A 128 -0.95 -7.78 -14.92
N ASP A 129 -1.32 -9.01 -14.57
CA ASP A 129 -2.00 -9.93 -15.48
C ASP A 129 -3.52 -9.91 -15.33
N TYR A 130 -4.05 -8.98 -14.53
CA TYR A 130 -5.44 -8.77 -14.16
C TYR A 130 -6.05 -9.83 -13.25
N ASP A 131 -5.60 -11.08 -13.37
CA ASP A 131 -6.23 -12.26 -12.76
C ASP A 131 -5.51 -12.77 -11.50
N ASN A 132 -4.20 -12.56 -11.38
CA ASN A 132 -3.41 -13.17 -10.30
C ASN A 132 -2.62 -12.15 -9.49
N PHE A 133 -2.02 -11.15 -10.15
CA PHE A 133 -1.19 -10.17 -9.45
C PHE A 133 -1.33 -8.76 -9.99
N SER A 134 -0.94 -7.79 -9.15
CA SER A 134 -0.75 -6.40 -9.52
C SER A 134 0.47 -5.84 -8.79
N VAL A 135 1.30 -5.10 -9.51
CA VAL A 135 2.27 -4.16 -8.96
C VAL A 135 1.72 -2.77 -9.22
N TYR A 136 1.48 -2.01 -8.16
CA TYR A 136 0.92 -0.68 -8.27
C TYR A 136 1.62 0.29 -7.32
N TYR A 137 1.71 1.54 -7.75
CA TYR A 137 2.28 2.64 -6.99
C TYR A 137 1.17 3.56 -6.51
N VAL A 138 1.26 4.03 -5.27
CA VAL A 138 0.39 5.06 -4.72
C VAL A 138 1.19 6.25 -4.23
N CYS A 139 0.59 7.43 -4.31
CA CYS A 139 1.15 8.69 -3.84
C CYS A 139 0.01 9.52 -3.23
N PRO A 140 -0.13 9.55 -1.89
CA PRO A 140 -1.00 10.50 -1.21
C PRO A 140 -0.38 11.90 -1.19
N LYS A 141 -1.16 12.96 -1.44
CA LYS A 141 -0.62 14.33 -1.56
C LYS A 141 -0.53 15.05 -0.21
N GLU A 142 -1.55 14.89 0.63
CA GLU A 142 -1.75 15.63 1.87
C GLU A 142 -1.21 14.90 3.10
N ILE A 143 -1.01 13.58 3.00
CA ILE A 143 -0.58 12.74 4.13
C ILE A 143 0.82 12.17 3.83
N LYS A 144 1.69 12.21 4.85
CA LYS A 144 2.99 11.55 4.79
C LYS A 144 2.80 10.05 5.00
N PHE A 145 2.53 9.31 3.92
CA PHE A 145 2.68 7.85 3.93
C PHE A 145 4.03 7.48 3.34
N ALA A 146 4.71 6.51 3.96
CA ALA A 146 5.90 5.87 3.39
C ALA A 146 5.51 4.79 2.35
N GLU A 147 4.24 4.38 2.35
CA GLU A 147 3.69 3.32 1.53
C GLU A 147 3.56 3.76 0.07
N ASN A 148 4.47 3.30 -0.79
CA ASN A 148 4.52 3.76 -2.18
C ASN A 148 4.34 2.60 -3.16
N TYR A 149 5.22 1.60 -3.15
CA TYR A 149 5.03 0.40 -3.99
C TYR A 149 4.28 -0.71 -3.25
N LEU A 150 3.32 -1.28 -3.96
CA LEU A 150 2.37 -2.26 -3.45
C LEU A 150 2.29 -3.43 -4.42
N VAL A 151 2.26 -4.63 -3.86
CA VAL A 151 2.01 -5.87 -4.59
C VAL A 151 0.72 -6.47 -4.04
N ALA A 152 -0.20 -6.82 -4.93
CA ALA A 152 -1.49 -7.40 -4.57
C ALA A 152 -1.80 -8.64 -5.40
N SER A 153 -2.68 -9.49 -4.86
CA SER A 153 -3.24 -10.66 -5.54
C SER A 153 -4.76 -10.64 -5.49
N ARG A 154 -5.40 -11.31 -6.46
CA ARG A 154 -6.84 -11.60 -6.42
C ARG A 154 -7.20 -12.62 -5.35
N GLN A 155 -6.23 -13.42 -4.92
CA GLN A 155 -6.40 -14.42 -3.87
C GLN A 155 -5.70 -13.96 -2.60
N LYS A 156 -6.38 -14.15 -1.47
CA LYS A 156 -5.85 -13.80 -0.16
C LYS A 156 -4.72 -14.77 0.20
N ASP A 157 -3.69 -14.25 0.88
CA ASP A 157 -2.57 -15.04 1.45
C ASP A 157 -1.76 -15.85 0.42
N VAL A 158 -1.73 -15.40 -0.84
CA VAL A 158 -0.89 -15.98 -1.91
C VAL A 158 0.45 -15.26 -2.01
N GLU A 159 1.51 -16.05 -2.14
CA GLU A 159 2.86 -15.54 -2.39
C GLU A 159 3.00 -14.98 -3.81
N PRO A 160 3.61 -13.79 -3.98
CA PRO A 160 3.82 -13.20 -5.31
C PRO A 160 4.98 -13.89 -6.04
N THR A 161 4.68 -14.98 -6.75
CA THR A 161 5.69 -15.78 -7.47
C THR A 161 5.84 -15.43 -8.95
N ASP A 162 5.00 -14.55 -9.51
CA ASP A 162 5.11 -14.18 -10.92
C ASP A 162 6.41 -13.38 -11.17
N PRO A 163 7.28 -13.82 -12.09
CA PRO A 163 8.58 -13.18 -12.31
C PRO A 163 8.46 -11.70 -12.75
N ARG A 164 7.35 -11.31 -13.39
CA ARG A 164 7.11 -9.93 -13.81
C ARG A 164 7.06 -8.98 -12.63
N ILE A 165 6.67 -9.45 -11.44
CA ILE A 165 6.68 -8.65 -10.19
C ILE A 165 8.12 -8.26 -9.87
N ALA A 166 9.01 -9.24 -9.76
CA ALA A 166 10.42 -9.01 -9.42
C ALA A 166 11.13 -8.18 -10.50
N GLU A 167 10.85 -8.44 -11.78
CA GLU A 167 11.40 -7.67 -12.90
C GLU A 167 10.96 -6.20 -12.86
N THR A 168 9.68 -5.94 -12.56
CA THR A 168 9.13 -4.58 -12.46
C THR A 168 9.76 -3.81 -11.30
N LEU A 169 9.83 -4.43 -10.12
CA LEU A 169 10.44 -3.82 -8.94
C LEU A 169 11.95 -3.57 -9.15
N LYS A 170 12.65 -4.50 -9.80
CA LYS A 170 14.09 -4.36 -10.09
C LYS A 170 14.38 -3.18 -11.02
N LYS A 171 13.55 -2.94 -12.04
CA LYS A 171 13.67 -1.75 -12.93
C LYS A 171 13.53 -0.45 -12.14
N LEU A 172 12.82 -0.48 -11.02
CA LEU A 172 12.60 0.66 -10.12
C LEU A 172 13.64 0.73 -9.00
N GLY A 173 14.63 -0.17 -8.99
CA GLY A 173 15.71 -0.21 -7.98
C GLY A 173 15.35 -0.95 -6.70
N TYR A 174 14.27 -1.72 -6.68
CA TYR A 174 13.79 -2.45 -5.51
C TYR A 174 13.90 -3.97 -5.67
N SER A 175 13.85 -4.66 -4.53
CA SER A 175 13.77 -6.12 -4.48
C SER A 175 12.59 -6.52 -3.60
N LEU A 176 11.83 -7.52 -4.05
CA LEU A 176 10.58 -7.92 -3.38
C LEU A 176 10.81 -8.48 -1.97
N ASP A 177 11.97 -9.08 -1.71
CA ASP A 177 12.36 -9.63 -0.41
C ASP A 177 12.60 -8.56 0.66
N THR A 178 12.79 -7.28 0.26
CA THR A 178 12.90 -6.17 1.21
C THR A 178 11.55 -5.61 1.63
N PHE A 179 10.45 -6.05 1.02
CA PHE A 179 9.11 -5.57 1.30
C PHE A 179 8.53 -6.31 2.51
N VAL A 180 7.69 -5.63 3.29
CA VAL A 180 6.88 -6.27 4.32
C VAL A 180 5.88 -7.20 3.65
N ALA A 181 5.88 -8.48 4.04
CA ALA A 181 5.05 -9.52 3.44
C ALA A 181 3.86 -9.89 4.32
N ARG A 182 2.69 -10.08 3.72
CA ARG A 182 1.44 -10.46 4.36
C ARG A 182 1.54 -11.78 5.13
N LYS A 183 2.22 -12.78 4.56
CA LYS A 183 2.43 -14.08 5.20
C LYS A 183 3.11 -14.02 6.58
N ASN A 184 3.81 -12.92 6.88
CA ASN A 184 4.52 -12.73 8.13
C ASN A 184 3.68 -12.00 9.18
N VAL A 185 2.41 -11.70 8.87
CA VAL A 185 1.49 -10.94 9.73
C VAL A 185 0.17 -11.70 9.84
N VAL A 186 -0.35 -11.82 11.07
CA VAL A 186 -1.68 -12.38 11.29
C VAL A 186 -2.72 -11.32 10.94
N CYS A 187 -3.31 -11.43 9.75
CA CYS A 187 -4.28 -10.46 9.27
C CYS A 187 -5.69 -10.76 9.76
N LYS A 188 -6.29 -9.76 10.43
CA LYS A 188 -7.70 -9.78 10.84
C LYS A 188 -8.58 -9.36 9.66
N ASP A 189 -9.67 -10.08 9.48
CA ASP A 189 -10.68 -9.72 8.48
C ASP A 189 -11.54 -8.57 8.98
N HIS A 190 -11.77 -7.60 8.10
CA HIS A 190 -12.65 -6.48 8.40
C HIS A 190 -14.11 -6.97 8.41
N PRO A 191 -14.94 -6.63 9.43
CA PRO A 191 -16.32 -7.13 9.54
C PRO A 191 -17.19 -6.86 8.31
N ASP A 192 -17.00 -5.69 7.68
CA ASP A 192 -17.74 -5.29 6.48
C ASP A 192 -17.13 -5.78 5.16
N PHE A 193 -16.03 -6.52 5.21
CA PHE A 193 -15.40 -7.11 4.03
C PHE A 193 -15.95 -8.53 3.81
N ASN A 194 -17.13 -8.59 3.17
CA ASN A 194 -17.77 -9.83 2.70
C ASN A 194 -17.69 -9.96 1.17
#